data_AF-A0AAV0GTP5-F1
#
_entry.id   AF-A0AAV0GTP5-F1
#
_cell.length_a   1.000
_cell.length_b   1.000
_cell.length_c   1.000
_cell.angle_alpha   90.00
_cell.angle_beta   90.00
_cell.angle_gamma   90.00
#
_symmetry.space_group_name_H-M   'P 1'
#
loop_
_entity.id
_entity.type
_entity.pdbx_description
1 polymer ?
#
loop_
_entity_poly.entity_id
_entity_poly.type
_entity_poly.pdbx_seq_one_letter_code
_entity_poly.pdbx_strand_id
1 'polypeptide(L)'
;MASVRQWSIRLVPESNPSVPNCTRVHESPGVLFSLGGFSLNFFHAFTDVIVPLFATARPFNRDAELLATDYQPWVASVHKIVTQALSRYNVVNIDDEQKSGRETHCFSSLTLGLKGRGQTELSINSSESNYRMRDFQQFLKTAYNLKKTTAIKLQPARQKPRLLIISRMHSRTFTNVGQIAKLCRDELGYEVTVAEPYEDTSRYARVVNSCDVMVGVHGAGLTNMVFLPEKAVVIQVVPVGLDRDSAALFGEPAGGLGVSYLEYKIGKEESSLIDKFPADDDVFEKPWVVEKRGVKVFRSIYFDGQNVTLDLARFRPTLLKALELLRQ
;
A
#
# COMPACT_ATOMS: atom_id res chain seq x y z
N MET A 1 1.73 -15.47 -13.87
CA MET A 1 1.75 -15.05 -12.45
C MET A 1 2.89 -15.81 -11.81
N ALA A 2 3.79 -15.16 -11.08
CA ALA A 2 4.87 -15.86 -10.40
C ALA A 2 4.27 -16.65 -9.22
N SER A 3 4.46 -17.97 -9.20
CA SER A 3 4.08 -18.82 -8.08
C SER A 3 4.98 -18.54 -6.88
N VAL A 4 4.41 -18.52 -5.67
CA VAL A 4 5.18 -18.55 -4.42
C VAL A 4 5.74 -19.96 -4.21
N ARG A 5 6.98 -20.10 -3.75
CA ARG A 5 7.58 -21.40 -3.48
C ARG A 5 6.83 -22.13 -2.38
N GLN A 6 6.47 -23.39 -2.66
CA GLN A 6 5.94 -24.29 -1.65
C GLN A 6 7.07 -24.88 -0.80
N TRP A 7 6.98 -24.71 0.51
CA TRP A 7 7.89 -25.32 1.48
C TRP A 7 7.27 -26.59 2.07
N SER A 8 8.10 -27.60 2.35
CA SER A 8 7.67 -28.87 2.94
C SER A 8 8.20 -28.99 4.36
N ILE A 9 7.32 -29.36 5.29
CA ILE A 9 7.70 -29.66 6.68
C ILE A 9 7.79 -31.18 6.81
N ARG A 10 8.93 -31.68 7.30
CA ARG A 10 9.14 -33.09 7.58
C ARG A 10 9.53 -33.25 9.03
N LEU A 11 8.76 -34.06 9.76
CA LEU A 11 9.14 -34.50 11.09
C LEU A 11 10.11 -35.67 10.96
N VAL A 12 11.28 -35.55 11.58
CA VAL A 12 12.37 -36.53 11.49
C VAL A 12 12.90 -36.83 12.90
N PRO A 13 13.27 -38.07 13.22
CA PRO A 13 13.95 -38.38 14.47
C PRO A 13 15.30 -37.66 14.56
N GLU A 14 15.73 -37.23 15.75
CA GLU A 14 17.01 -36.55 15.96
C GLU A 14 18.22 -37.35 15.45
N SER A 15 18.16 -38.69 15.53
CA SER A 15 19.23 -39.57 15.09
C SER A 15 19.23 -39.87 13.58
N ASN A 16 18.36 -39.22 12.79
CA ASN A 16 18.24 -39.50 11.37
C ASN A 16 19.42 -38.88 10.58
N PRO A 17 20.27 -39.68 9.90
CA PRO A 17 21.46 -39.18 9.20
C PRO A 17 21.13 -38.31 7.97
N SER A 18 19.86 -38.25 7.55
CA SER A 18 19.40 -37.35 6.48
C SER A 18 19.20 -35.91 6.94
N VAL A 19 19.26 -35.63 8.25
CA VAL A 19 19.22 -34.27 8.79
C VAL A 19 20.61 -33.65 8.64
N PRO A 20 20.78 -32.58 7.86
CA PRO A 20 22.07 -31.93 7.73
C PRO A 20 22.51 -31.31 9.07
N ASN A 21 23.81 -31.34 9.34
CA ASN A 21 24.38 -30.64 10.48
C ASN A 21 24.15 -29.13 10.34
N CYS A 22 23.85 -28.48 11.47
CA CYS A 22 23.74 -27.03 11.53
C CYS A 22 25.06 -26.38 11.15
N THR A 23 25.07 -25.52 10.14
CA THR A 23 26.22 -24.65 9.83
C THR A 23 26.07 -23.29 10.50
N ARG A 24 24.82 -22.86 10.76
CA ARG A 24 24.49 -21.70 11.58
C ARG A 24 23.44 -22.07 12.60
N VAL A 25 23.72 -21.77 13.86
CA VAL A 25 22.79 -21.95 14.98
C VAL A 25 22.33 -20.57 15.43
N HIS A 26 21.02 -20.39 15.50
CA HIS A 26 20.38 -19.13 15.89
C HIS A 26 19.68 -19.31 17.23
N GLU A 27 20.01 -18.44 18.18
CA GLU A 27 19.34 -18.40 19.49
C GLU A 27 17.95 -17.73 19.40
N SER A 28 17.84 -16.72 18.53
CA SER A 28 16.60 -16.01 18.23
C SER A 28 15.66 -16.85 17.36
N PRO A 29 14.33 -16.68 17.47
CA PRO A 29 13.38 -17.34 16.59
C PRO A 29 13.52 -16.86 15.13
N GLY A 30 13.21 -17.74 14.19
CA GLY A 30 13.16 -17.42 12.76
C GLY A 30 11.74 -17.11 12.28
N VAL A 31 11.61 -16.26 11.27
CA VAL A 31 10.37 -16.05 10.49
C VAL A 31 10.71 -16.22 9.00
N LEU A 32 10.18 -17.28 8.39
CA LEU A 32 10.32 -17.53 6.96
C LEU A 32 9.11 -16.97 6.21
N PHE A 33 9.35 -16.11 5.23
CA PHE A 33 8.30 -15.48 4.43
C PHE A 33 8.72 -15.28 2.98
N SER A 34 7.75 -15.16 2.08
CA SER A 34 8.00 -14.94 0.65
C SER A 34 7.94 -13.45 0.30
N LEU A 35 8.88 -13.00 -0.53
CA LEU A 35 8.82 -11.69 -1.20
C LEU A 35 8.21 -11.77 -2.61
N GLY A 36 7.84 -12.96 -3.07
CA GLY A 36 7.31 -13.20 -4.42
C GLY A 36 5.79 -13.02 -4.53
N GLY A 37 5.19 -13.68 -5.52
CA GLY A 37 3.75 -13.62 -5.76
C GLY A 37 3.30 -12.32 -6.44
N PHE A 38 2.26 -11.66 -5.89
CA PHE A 38 1.68 -10.43 -6.43
C PHE A 38 2.35 -9.13 -5.94
N SER A 39 3.37 -9.24 -5.08
CA SER A 39 4.06 -8.15 -4.38
C SER A 39 4.80 -7.12 -5.27
N LEU A 40 4.76 -7.25 -6.59
CA LEU A 40 5.52 -6.42 -7.55
C LEU A 40 4.96 -5.00 -7.74
N ASN A 41 4.03 -4.58 -6.90
CA ASN A 41 3.65 -3.18 -6.77
C ASN A 41 3.42 -2.82 -5.31
N PHE A 42 3.44 -1.52 -5.01
CA PHE A 42 3.42 -0.99 -3.65
C PHE A 42 2.17 -1.42 -2.84
N PHE A 43 1.02 -1.61 -3.49
CA PHE A 43 -0.20 -2.08 -2.83
C PHE A 43 -0.04 -3.51 -2.35
N HIS A 44 0.33 -4.42 -3.26
CA HIS A 44 0.50 -5.83 -2.92
C HIS A 44 1.65 -6.06 -1.96
N ALA A 45 2.75 -5.32 -2.11
CA ALA A 45 3.85 -5.39 -1.18
C ALA A 45 3.41 -5.06 0.25
N PHE A 46 2.58 -4.03 0.45
CA PHE A 46 2.03 -3.73 1.77
C PHE A 46 1.00 -4.73 2.26
N THR A 47 0.01 -5.07 1.44
CA THR A 47 -1.14 -5.90 1.86
C THR A 47 -0.76 -7.37 2.06
N ASP A 48 0.07 -7.94 1.17
CA ASP A 48 0.36 -9.37 1.14
C ASP A 48 1.64 -9.70 1.93
N VAL A 49 2.54 -8.73 2.11
CA VAL A 49 3.84 -8.94 2.76
C VAL A 49 4.02 -8.09 4.01
N ILE A 50 4.02 -6.76 3.90
CA ILE A 50 4.50 -5.91 5.01
C ILE A 50 3.55 -5.86 6.21
N VAL A 51 2.24 -5.73 5.98
CA VAL A 51 1.26 -5.73 7.08
C VAL A 51 1.24 -7.08 7.82
N PRO A 52 1.15 -8.24 7.13
CA PRO A 52 1.26 -9.54 7.80
C PRO A 52 2.63 -9.79 8.44
N LEU A 53 3.73 -9.32 7.83
CA LEU A 53 5.06 -9.41 8.41
C LEU A 53 5.17 -8.61 9.70
N PHE A 54 4.60 -7.40 9.75
CA PHE A 54 4.50 -6.64 10.99
C PHE A 54 3.72 -7.43 12.05
N ALA A 55 2.52 -7.92 11.73
CA ALA A 55 1.70 -8.67 12.69
C ALA A 55 2.41 -9.93 13.22
N THR A 56 3.23 -10.57 12.38
CA THR A 56 3.99 -11.79 12.72
C THR A 56 5.25 -11.50 13.52
N ALA A 57 6.03 -10.49 13.11
CA ALA A 57 7.38 -10.24 13.66
C ALA A 57 7.38 -9.25 14.83
N ARG A 58 6.38 -8.36 14.92
CA ARG A 58 6.30 -7.35 15.98
C ARG A 58 6.30 -7.94 17.40
N PRO A 59 5.64 -9.09 17.71
CA PRO A 59 5.71 -9.72 19.03
C PRO A 59 7.13 -10.06 19.51
N PHE A 60 8.06 -10.35 18.59
CA PHE A 60 9.45 -10.67 18.93
C PHE A 60 10.28 -9.43 19.29
N ASN A 61 9.71 -8.22 19.18
CA ASN A 61 10.35 -6.96 19.58
C ASN A 61 11.79 -6.80 19.05
N ARG A 62 11.96 -7.01 17.73
CA ARG A 62 13.25 -6.95 17.02
C ARG A 62 14.18 -8.14 17.22
N ASP A 63 13.81 -9.13 18.03
CA ASP A 63 14.58 -10.33 18.28
C ASP A 63 14.06 -11.53 17.46
N ALA A 64 14.12 -11.41 16.13
CA ALA A 64 13.77 -12.50 15.22
C ALA A 64 14.56 -12.41 13.92
N GLU A 65 15.07 -13.54 13.45
CA GLU A 65 15.76 -13.66 12.16
C GLU A 65 14.72 -13.71 11.03
N LEU A 66 14.81 -12.78 10.08
CA LEU A 66 13.88 -12.67 8.96
C LEU A 66 14.47 -13.38 7.74
N LEU A 67 13.89 -14.52 7.35
CA LEU A 67 14.32 -15.33 6.22
C LEU A 67 13.37 -15.08 5.04
N ALA A 68 13.88 -14.51 3.94
CA ALA A 68 13.12 -14.21 2.75
C ALA A 68 13.39 -15.22 1.63
N THR A 69 12.32 -15.84 1.11
CA THR A 69 12.29 -16.69 -0.09
C THR A 69 11.60 -15.98 -1.25
N ASP A 70 11.74 -16.52 -2.46
CA ASP A 70 11.25 -15.91 -3.70
C ASP A 70 11.71 -14.45 -3.82
N TYR A 71 12.99 -14.24 -3.50
CA TYR A 71 13.53 -12.95 -3.16
C TYR A 71 13.39 -11.95 -4.32
N GLN A 72 12.68 -10.85 -4.06
CA GLN A 72 12.49 -9.76 -5.00
C GLN A 72 13.33 -8.55 -4.55
N PRO A 73 14.45 -8.24 -5.23
CA PRO A 73 15.36 -7.17 -4.80
C PRO A 73 14.69 -5.81 -4.66
N TRP A 74 13.78 -5.48 -5.58
CA TRP A 74 13.02 -4.22 -5.51
C TRP A 74 12.12 -4.16 -4.27
N VAL A 75 11.34 -5.21 -3.98
CA VAL A 75 10.46 -5.29 -2.80
C VAL A 75 11.30 -5.18 -1.51
N ALA A 76 12.41 -5.93 -1.44
CA ALA A 76 13.32 -5.89 -0.30
C ALA A 76 13.90 -4.47 -0.08
N SER A 77 14.29 -3.79 -1.16
CA SER A 77 14.83 -2.43 -1.11
C SER A 77 13.80 -1.41 -0.62
N VAL A 78 12.60 -1.41 -1.21
CA VAL A 78 11.50 -0.48 -0.90
C VAL A 78 11.06 -0.57 0.56
N HIS A 79 11.15 -1.75 1.18
CA HIS A 79 10.69 -2.00 2.55
C HIS A 79 11.82 -2.21 3.57
N LYS A 80 13.07 -1.93 3.20
CA LYS A 80 14.24 -2.09 4.06
C LYS A 80 14.08 -1.41 5.42
N ILE A 81 13.52 -0.20 5.46
CA ILE A 81 13.29 0.54 6.71
C ILE A 81 12.34 -0.23 7.64
N VAL A 82 11.29 -0.85 7.09
CA VAL A 82 10.34 -1.64 7.86
C VAL A 82 10.99 -2.90 8.41
N THR A 83 11.72 -3.65 7.59
CA THR A 83 12.37 -4.89 8.05
C THR A 83 13.46 -4.62 9.10
N GLN A 84 14.24 -3.54 8.97
CA GLN A 84 15.21 -3.09 9.98
C GLN A 84 14.58 -2.60 11.29
N ALA A 85 13.33 -2.11 11.23
CA ALA A 85 12.57 -1.74 12.41
C ALA A 85 11.88 -2.95 13.06
N LEU A 86 11.63 -4.03 12.31
CA LEU A 86 11.06 -5.30 12.79
C LEU A 86 12.10 -6.27 13.33
N SER A 87 13.35 -6.18 12.92
CA SER A 87 14.45 -7.05 13.36
C SER A 87 15.74 -6.26 13.56
N ARG A 88 16.57 -6.65 14.54
CA ARG A 88 17.94 -6.15 14.68
C ARG A 88 18.92 -6.83 13.71
N TYR A 89 18.51 -7.93 13.10
CA TYR A 89 19.28 -8.70 12.15
C TYR A 89 18.97 -8.29 10.70
N ASN A 90 19.88 -8.60 9.78
CA ASN A 90 19.63 -8.39 8.36
C ASN A 90 18.68 -9.46 7.82
N VAL A 91 17.83 -9.08 6.87
CA VAL A 91 17.01 -10.07 6.15
C VAL A 91 17.93 -11.00 5.38
N VAL A 92 17.77 -12.30 5.61
CA VAL A 92 18.52 -13.35 4.94
C VAL A 92 17.82 -13.71 3.63
N ASN A 93 18.55 -13.68 2.51
CA ASN A 93 18.05 -14.21 1.25
C ASN A 93 18.33 -15.71 1.17
N ILE A 94 17.34 -16.52 1.55
CA ILE A 94 17.50 -17.97 1.62
C ILE A 94 17.65 -18.62 0.22
N ASP A 95 17.20 -17.94 -0.84
CA ASP A 95 17.34 -18.43 -2.21
C ASP A 95 18.79 -18.42 -2.68
N ASP A 96 19.56 -17.42 -2.26
CA ASP A 96 20.97 -17.31 -2.65
C ASP A 96 21.85 -18.26 -1.82
N GLU A 97 21.56 -18.41 -0.53
CA GLU A 97 22.21 -19.42 0.32
C GLU A 97 21.96 -20.84 -0.19
N GLN A 98 20.73 -21.15 -0.64
CA GLN A 98 20.41 -22.43 -1.26
C GLN A 98 21.24 -22.69 -2.51
N LYS A 99 21.38 -21.72 -3.42
CA LYS A 99 22.20 -21.87 -4.65
C LYS A 99 23.66 -22.14 -4.33
N SER A 100 24.16 -21.59 -3.23
CA SER A 100 25.54 -21.84 -2.77
C SER A 100 25.71 -23.24 -2.14
N GLY A 101 24.62 -23.86 -1.67
CA GLY A 101 24.58 -25.22 -1.13
C GLY A 101 25.30 -25.42 0.21
N ARG A 102 25.65 -24.33 0.91
CA ARG A 102 26.59 -24.36 2.04
C ARG A 102 26.00 -24.08 3.41
N GLU A 103 24.75 -23.64 3.49
CA GLU A 103 24.20 -23.16 4.75
C GLU A 103 22.95 -23.93 5.20
N THR A 104 23.00 -24.47 6.41
CA THR A 104 21.88 -25.07 7.14
C THR A 104 21.65 -24.26 8.40
N HIS A 105 20.51 -23.57 8.47
CA HIS A 105 20.13 -22.72 9.59
C HIS A 105 19.28 -23.50 10.58
N CYS A 106 19.72 -23.55 11.82
CA CYS A 106 19.01 -24.21 12.90
C CYS A 106 18.46 -23.18 13.88
N PHE A 107 17.18 -23.32 14.22
CA PHE A 107 16.45 -22.45 15.13
C PHE A 107 15.78 -23.32 16.20
N SER A 108 15.72 -22.81 17.43
CA SER A 108 14.89 -23.41 18.48
C SER A 108 13.39 -23.25 18.21
N SER A 109 13.01 -22.21 17.45
CA SER A 109 11.63 -21.93 17.03
C SER A 109 11.62 -21.24 15.67
N LEU A 110 10.72 -21.67 14.79
CA LEU A 110 10.58 -21.13 13.44
C LEU A 110 9.10 -20.93 13.11
N THR A 111 8.74 -19.71 12.70
CA THR A 111 7.43 -19.42 12.11
C THR A 111 7.53 -19.53 10.59
N LEU A 112 6.69 -20.37 9.99
CA LEU A 112 6.63 -20.58 8.55
C LEU A 112 5.42 -19.85 7.97
N GLY A 113 5.68 -18.86 7.12
CA GLY A 113 4.66 -17.97 6.56
C GLY A 113 4.31 -16.80 7.46
N LEU A 114 3.39 -15.96 6.97
CA LEU A 114 2.91 -14.77 7.66
C LEU A 114 1.51 -15.01 8.25
N LYS A 115 1.26 -14.44 9.42
CA LYS A 115 -0.01 -14.50 10.16
C LYS A 115 -0.71 -13.16 10.15
N GLY A 116 -2.00 -13.16 10.49
CA GLY A 116 -2.71 -11.92 10.79
C GLY A 116 -3.11 -11.10 9.57
N ARG A 117 -3.11 -11.68 8.36
CA ARG A 117 -3.75 -11.06 7.19
C ARG A 117 -5.26 -10.99 7.45
N GLY A 118 -5.84 -9.80 7.41
CA GLY A 118 -7.28 -9.65 7.59
C GLY A 118 -8.09 -10.12 6.38
N GLN A 119 -9.42 -10.09 6.51
CA GLN A 119 -10.34 -10.50 5.45
C GLN A 119 -10.41 -9.50 4.29
N THR A 120 -9.98 -8.26 4.53
CA THR A 120 -9.96 -7.16 3.56
C THR A 120 -8.53 -6.73 3.30
N GLU A 121 -8.29 -6.05 2.19
CA GLU A 121 -6.94 -5.58 1.85
C GLU A 121 -6.43 -4.56 2.89
N LEU A 122 -5.11 -4.49 3.10
CA LEU A 122 -4.49 -3.57 4.06
C LEU A 122 -5.12 -3.62 5.46
N SER A 123 -5.43 -4.83 5.93
CA SER A 123 -6.02 -5.06 7.25
C SER A 123 -5.29 -6.15 8.03
N ILE A 124 -5.41 -6.08 9.37
CA ILE A 124 -4.87 -7.08 10.29
C ILE A 124 -6.04 -7.86 10.90
N ASN A 125 -5.97 -9.19 10.88
CA ASN A 125 -6.93 -10.04 11.56
C ASN A 125 -6.72 -9.98 13.08
N SER A 126 -7.67 -9.38 13.80
CA SER A 126 -7.60 -9.23 15.26
C SER A 126 -7.79 -10.54 16.04
N SER A 127 -8.25 -11.64 15.41
CA SER A 127 -8.31 -12.94 16.09
C SER A 127 -6.96 -13.67 16.08
N GLU A 128 -6.05 -13.28 15.19
CA GLU A 128 -4.72 -13.89 15.03
C GLU A 128 -3.58 -12.98 15.49
N SER A 129 -3.87 -11.71 15.74
CA SER A 129 -2.89 -10.71 16.16
C SER A 129 -3.46 -9.78 17.24
N ASN A 130 -2.63 -9.45 18.22
CA ASN A 130 -2.94 -8.43 19.22
C ASN A 130 -2.78 -6.99 18.68
N TYR A 131 -2.34 -6.83 17.43
CA TYR A 131 -2.16 -5.53 16.79
C TYR A 131 -3.32 -5.17 15.87
N ARG A 132 -3.51 -3.87 15.68
CA ARG A 132 -4.46 -3.26 14.75
C ARG A 132 -3.73 -2.41 13.71
N MET A 133 -4.44 -1.99 12.67
CA MET A 133 -3.87 -1.11 11.64
C MET A 133 -3.35 0.23 12.19
N ARG A 134 -3.91 0.73 13.30
CA ARG A 134 -3.36 1.91 14.00
C ARG A 134 -1.99 1.65 14.62
N ASP A 135 -1.77 0.46 15.18
CA ASP A 135 -0.46 0.07 15.72
C ASP A 135 0.58 -0.03 14.60
N PHE A 136 0.18 -0.56 13.45
CA PHE A 136 1.01 -0.57 12.25
C PHE A 136 1.35 0.85 11.78
N GLN A 137 0.37 1.75 11.72
CA GLN A 137 0.61 3.15 11.35
C GLN A 137 1.57 3.83 12.34
N GLN A 138 1.41 3.61 13.64
CA GLN A 138 2.30 4.16 14.67
C GLN A 138 3.73 3.58 14.56
N PHE A 139 3.84 2.30 14.23
CA PHE A 139 5.11 1.66 13.95
C PHE A 139 5.80 2.31 12.74
N LEU A 140 5.08 2.54 11.64
CA LEU A 140 5.63 3.25 10.47
C LEU A 140 6.08 4.67 10.82
N LYS A 141 5.29 5.42 11.60
CA LYS A 141 5.68 6.76 12.07
C LYS A 141 7.03 6.73 12.79
N THR A 142 7.24 5.73 13.63
CA THR A 142 8.52 5.56 14.35
C THR A 142 9.64 5.15 13.40
N ALA A 143 9.43 4.12 12.58
CA ALA A 143 10.45 3.58 11.67
C ALA A 143 10.94 4.61 10.65
N TYR A 144 10.04 5.45 10.14
CA TYR A 144 10.34 6.48 9.15
C TYR A 144 10.66 7.86 9.77
N ASN A 145 10.67 7.97 11.10
CA ASN A 145 10.88 9.21 11.85
C ASN A 145 9.92 10.34 11.41
N LEU A 146 8.65 9.99 11.23
CA LEU A 146 7.58 10.89 10.79
C LEU A 146 7.13 11.78 11.95
N LYS A 147 7.04 13.09 11.71
CA LYS A 147 6.85 14.08 12.78
C LYS A 147 5.41 14.46 13.02
N LYS A 148 4.55 14.40 11.99
CA LYS A 148 3.16 14.80 12.10
C LYS A 148 2.32 13.59 12.54
N THR A 149 1.77 13.66 13.74
CA THR A 149 0.97 12.57 14.32
C THR A 149 -0.50 12.68 13.94
N THR A 150 -1.01 13.92 13.87
CA THR A 150 -2.41 14.26 13.60
C THR A 150 -2.49 15.38 12.56
N ALA A 151 -3.50 15.31 11.70
CA ALA A 151 -3.81 16.36 10.74
C ALA A 151 -4.22 17.65 11.45
N ILE A 152 -4.15 18.76 10.72
CA ILE A 152 -4.59 20.05 11.20
C ILE A 152 -6.06 20.01 11.61
N LYS A 153 -6.38 20.65 12.74
CA LYS A 153 -7.75 21.07 13.05
C LYS A 153 -7.97 22.47 12.49
N LEU A 154 -8.64 22.56 11.35
CA LEU A 154 -8.81 23.80 10.60
C LEU A 154 -9.63 24.81 11.42
N GLN A 155 -9.00 25.95 11.74
CA GLN A 155 -9.67 27.11 12.34
C GLN A 155 -9.80 28.23 11.31
N PRO A 156 -10.87 29.06 11.35
CA PRO A 156 -11.20 30.02 10.29
C PRO A 156 -10.11 31.04 9.88
N ALA A 157 -9.08 31.25 10.69
CA ALA A 157 -8.16 32.39 10.49
C ALA A 157 -6.66 32.09 10.67
N ARG A 158 -6.21 30.83 10.81
CA ARG A 158 -4.83 30.57 11.27
C ARG A 158 -3.91 29.80 10.33
N GLN A 159 -4.39 28.87 9.50
CA GLN A 159 -3.50 27.96 8.75
C GLN A 159 -4.15 27.42 7.48
N LYS A 160 -3.35 27.26 6.42
CA LYS A 160 -3.75 26.59 5.16
C LYS A 160 -3.50 25.08 5.29
N PRO A 161 -4.49 24.22 5.03
CA PRO A 161 -4.29 22.78 5.05
C PRO A 161 -3.40 22.35 3.88
N ARG A 162 -2.50 21.40 4.11
CA ARG A 162 -1.58 20.87 3.09
C ARG A 162 -2.25 19.76 2.32
N LEU A 163 -2.33 19.89 1.00
CA LEU A 163 -2.91 18.89 0.10
C LEU A 163 -1.84 18.30 -0.81
N LEU A 164 -1.70 16.98 -0.80
CA LEU A 164 -0.89 16.23 -1.75
C LEU A 164 -1.77 15.76 -2.91
N ILE A 165 -1.37 16.05 -4.15
CA ILE A 165 -1.89 15.38 -5.34
C ILE A 165 -0.84 14.35 -5.78
N ILE A 166 -1.23 13.08 -5.74
CA ILE A 166 -0.42 11.99 -6.28
C ILE A 166 -0.47 12.08 -7.80
N SER A 167 0.64 12.50 -8.39
CA SER A 167 0.85 12.44 -9.83
C SER A 167 1.37 11.06 -10.22
N ARG A 168 0.91 10.52 -11.35
CA ARG A 168 1.36 9.25 -11.91
C ARG A 168 1.96 9.52 -13.29
N MET A 169 3.04 8.84 -13.67
CA MET A 169 3.65 9.03 -14.98
C MET A 169 3.10 8.17 -16.11
N HIS A 170 2.55 6.98 -15.83
CA HIS A 170 2.30 5.97 -16.88
C HIS A 170 0.83 5.78 -17.24
N SER A 171 0.00 5.35 -16.29
CA SER A 171 -1.42 5.08 -16.51
C SER A 171 -2.25 5.69 -15.39
N ARG A 172 -3.55 5.94 -15.66
CA ARG A 172 -4.48 6.59 -14.73
C ARG A 172 -3.90 7.90 -14.19
N THR A 173 -3.30 8.67 -15.09
CA THR A 173 -2.67 9.96 -14.77
C THR A 173 -3.73 11.07 -14.78
N PHE A 174 -3.52 12.13 -14.00
CA PHE A 174 -4.28 13.36 -14.16
C PHE A 174 -3.74 14.15 -15.35
N THR A 175 -4.55 14.40 -16.37
CA THR A 175 -4.17 15.18 -17.56
C THR A 175 -4.23 16.69 -17.29
N ASN A 176 -5.05 17.12 -16.33
CA ASN A 176 -5.25 18.52 -15.95
C ASN A 176 -4.79 18.85 -14.52
N VAL A 177 -3.74 18.17 -14.03
CA VAL A 177 -3.19 18.36 -12.66
C VAL A 177 -2.88 19.81 -12.32
N GLY A 178 -2.42 20.61 -13.30
CA GLY A 178 -2.15 22.03 -13.11
C GLY A 178 -3.42 22.83 -12.78
N GLN A 179 -4.55 22.50 -13.41
CA GLN A 179 -5.83 23.15 -13.15
C GLN A 179 -6.42 22.70 -11.80
N ILE A 180 -6.31 21.41 -11.46
CA ILE A 180 -6.71 20.88 -10.14
C ILE A 180 -5.92 21.60 -9.04
N ALA A 181 -4.59 21.69 -9.19
CA ALA A 181 -3.73 22.37 -8.23
C ALA A 181 -4.04 23.87 -8.12
N LYS A 182 -4.42 24.53 -9.23
CA LYS A 182 -4.85 25.93 -9.25
C LYS A 182 -6.15 26.12 -8.47
N LEU A 183 -7.18 25.31 -8.72
CA LEU A 183 -8.44 25.33 -7.97
C LEU A 183 -8.18 25.20 -6.45
N CYS A 184 -7.37 24.22 -6.07
CA CYS A 184 -7.05 23.96 -4.66
C CYS A 184 -6.34 25.15 -3.99
N ARG A 185 -5.36 25.77 -4.66
CA ARG A 185 -4.61 26.92 -4.09
C ARG A 185 -5.40 28.21 -4.08
N ASP A 186 -5.95 28.58 -5.24
CA ASP A 186 -6.43 29.93 -5.51
C ASP A 186 -7.86 30.13 -4.99
N GLU A 187 -8.68 29.08 -5.02
CA GLU A 187 -10.10 29.18 -4.65
C GLU A 187 -10.45 28.50 -3.32
N LEU A 188 -9.70 27.46 -2.93
CA LEU A 188 -10.01 26.65 -1.75
C LEU A 188 -9.00 26.81 -0.60
N GLY A 189 -7.91 27.56 -0.84
CA GLY A 189 -6.95 27.94 0.19
C GLY A 189 -6.03 26.82 0.68
N TYR A 190 -5.83 25.75 -0.09
CA TYR A 190 -4.85 24.70 0.22
C TYR A 190 -3.41 25.15 -0.06
N GLU A 191 -2.47 24.62 0.71
CA GLU A 191 -1.06 24.55 0.30
C GLU A 191 -0.85 23.24 -0.48
N VAL A 192 -0.65 23.33 -1.80
CA VAL A 192 -0.67 22.17 -2.69
C VAL A 192 0.74 21.69 -3.01
N THR A 193 0.99 20.40 -2.77
CA THR A 193 2.15 19.67 -3.28
C THR A 193 1.68 18.69 -4.35
N VAL A 194 2.34 18.67 -5.51
CA VAL A 194 2.14 17.64 -6.53
C VAL A 194 3.40 16.78 -6.53
N ALA A 195 3.27 15.50 -6.25
CA ALA A 195 4.41 14.59 -6.23
C ALA A 195 4.01 13.21 -6.73
N GLU A 196 4.96 12.53 -7.34
CA GLU A 196 4.84 11.12 -7.68
C GLU A 196 5.51 10.28 -6.58
N PRO A 197 5.04 9.06 -6.30
CA PRO A 197 5.75 8.13 -5.43
C PRO A 197 7.18 7.89 -5.94
N TYR A 198 8.16 8.40 -5.19
CA TYR A 198 9.60 8.24 -5.51
C TYR A 198 10.11 6.83 -5.19
N GLU A 199 11.25 6.44 -5.78
CA GLU A 199 12.02 5.27 -5.33
C GLU A 199 12.50 5.43 -3.87
N ASP A 200 12.82 6.66 -3.44
CA ASP A 200 13.10 6.96 -2.03
C ASP A 200 11.80 7.01 -1.21
N THR A 201 11.41 5.83 -0.71
CA THR A 201 10.24 5.67 0.15
C THR A 201 10.31 6.49 1.43
N SER A 202 11.51 6.76 1.96
CA SER A 202 11.67 7.53 3.20
C SER A 202 11.32 9.00 2.99
N ARG A 203 11.83 9.58 1.91
CA ARG A 203 11.51 10.96 1.54
C ARG A 203 10.04 11.10 1.17
N TYR A 204 9.48 10.17 0.39
CA TYR A 204 8.07 10.24 0.01
C TYR A 204 7.14 10.09 1.22
N ALA A 205 7.43 9.17 2.14
CA ALA A 205 6.68 9.02 3.39
C ALA A 205 6.66 10.32 4.21
N ARG A 206 7.78 11.06 4.26
CA ARG A 206 7.84 12.39 4.92
C ARG A 206 6.97 13.44 4.23
N VAL A 207 6.92 13.45 2.89
CA VAL A 207 6.04 14.35 2.13
C VAL A 207 4.57 14.02 2.44
N VAL A 208 4.18 12.76 2.33
CA VAL A 208 2.81 12.31 2.61
C VAL A 208 2.42 12.63 4.04
N ASN A 209 3.27 12.31 5.02
CA ASN A 209 3.01 12.59 6.43
C ASN A 209 2.84 14.08 6.73
N SER A 210 3.46 14.97 5.96
CA SER A 210 3.30 16.42 6.16
C SER A 210 1.92 16.96 5.75
N CYS A 211 1.16 16.20 4.96
CA CYS A 211 -0.11 16.62 4.38
C CYS A 211 -1.33 16.28 5.24
N ASP A 212 -2.38 17.07 5.10
CA ASP A 212 -3.68 16.91 5.76
C ASP A 212 -4.71 16.25 4.83
N VAL A 213 -4.54 16.45 3.52
CA VAL A 213 -5.36 15.83 2.49
C VAL A 213 -4.44 15.17 1.46
N MET A 214 -4.81 13.99 0.98
CA MET A 214 -4.14 13.30 -0.12
C MET A 214 -5.16 12.92 -1.19
N VAL A 215 -4.90 13.30 -2.43
CA VAL A 215 -5.77 13.01 -3.59
C VAL A 215 -5.00 12.15 -4.58
N GLY A 216 -5.61 11.07 -5.04
CA GLY A 216 -5.00 10.22 -6.06
C GLY A 216 -6.02 9.41 -6.83
N VAL A 217 -5.68 9.10 -8.09
CA VAL A 217 -6.46 8.14 -8.87
C VAL A 217 -6.26 6.73 -8.30
N HIS A 218 -7.35 5.97 -8.20
CA HIS A 218 -7.38 4.57 -7.76
C HIS A 218 -6.15 3.80 -8.29
N GLY A 219 -5.39 3.18 -7.38
CA GLY A 219 -4.23 2.36 -7.69
C GLY A 219 -3.19 2.36 -6.57
N ALA A 220 -2.06 1.68 -6.79
CA ALA A 220 -1.05 1.43 -5.76
C ALA A 220 -0.44 2.68 -5.13
N GLY A 221 -0.52 3.84 -5.79
CA GLY A 221 -0.10 5.12 -5.20
C GLY A 221 -0.89 5.47 -3.94
N LEU A 222 -2.19 5.13 -3.86
CA LEU A 222 -3.04 5.46 -2.71
C LEU A 222 -2.67 4.69 -1.44
N THR A 223 -1.96 3.56 -1.54
CA THR A 223 -1.44 2.82 -0.38
C THR A 223 -0.57 3.70 0.52
N ASN A 224 0.02 4.78 -0.01
CA ASN A 224 0.76 5.74 0.79
C ASN A 224 -0.06 6.43 1.89
N MET A 225 -1.40 6.26 1.92
CA MET A 225 -2.24 6.67 3.04
C MET A 225 -1.80 6.08 4.38
N VAL A 226 -1.05 4.97 4.39
CA VAL A 226 -0.43 4.41 5.60
C VAL A 226 0.55 5.36 6.29
N PHE A 227 1.04 6.39 5.61
CA PHE A 227 1.94 7.41 6.17
C PHE A 227 1.22 8.71 6.57
N LEU A 228 -0.06 8.85 6.25
CA LEU A 228 -0.83 10.03 6.62
C LEU A 228 -0.94 10.15 8.16
N PRO A 229 -1.01 11.38 8.68
CA PRO A 229 -1.31 11.58 10.08
C PRO A 229 -2.78 11.21 10.39
N GLU A 230 -3.08 10.95 11.66
CA GLU A 230 -4.46 10.66 12.09
C GLU A 230 -5.39 11.83 11.75
N LYS A 231 -6.65 11.54 11.42
CA LYS A 231 -7.67 12.51 10.99
C LYS A 231 -7.37 13.22 9.67
N ALA A 232 -6.33 12.83 8.94
CA ALA A 232 -6.14 13.26 7.56
C ALA A 232 -7.27 12.73 6.67
N VAL A 233 -7.41 13.32 5.49
CA VAL A 233 -8.40 12.91 4.50
C VAL A 233 -7.71 12.31 3.29
N VAL A 234 -8.10 11.10 2.87
CA VAL A 234 -7.73 10.53 1.58
C VAL A 234 -8.93 10.65 0.62
N ILE A 235 -8.69 11.22 -0.56
CA ILE A 235 -9.65 11.32 -1.65
C ILE A 235 -9.22 10.37 -2.76
N GLN A 236 -10.03 9.35 -2.99
CA GLN A 236 -9.86 8.41 -4.09
C GLN A 236 -10.67 8.87 -5.29
N VAL A 237 -9.98 9.18 -6.38
CA VAL A 237 -10.60 9.37 -7.70
C VAL A 237 -10.73 8.01 -8.37
N VAL A 238 -11.96 7.58 -8.63
CA VAL A 238 -12.28 6.24 -9.14
C VAL A 238 -12.53 6.30 -10.65
N PRO A 239 -11.66 5.67 -11.47
CA PRO A 239 -11.85 5.59 -12.90
C PRO A 239 -13.06 4.75 -13.31
N VAL A 240 -13.49 4.88 -14.56
CA VAL A 240 -14.57 4.06 -15.14
C VAL A 240 -14.24 2.58 -15.00
N GLY A 241 -15.23 1.78 -14.64
CA GLY A 241 -15.14 0.32 -14.54
C GLY A 241 -14.39 -0.22 -13.31
N LEU A 242 -13.94 0.65 -12.40
CA LEU A 242 -13.22 0.26 -11.18
C LEU A 242 -13.99 0.57 -9.89
N ASP A 243 -15.28 0.85 -9.99
CA ASP A 243 -16.11 1.34 -8.89
C ASP A 243 -16.49 0.24 -7.88
N ARG A 244 -16.83 -0.95 -8.36
CA ARG A 244 -17.35 -2.05 -7.54
C ARG A 244 -16.49 -2.37 -6.31
N ASP A 245 -15.17 -2.42 -6.48
CA ASP A 245 -14.25 -2.83 -5.42
C ASP A 245 -13.43 -1.65 -4.85
N SER A 246 -13.65 -0.43 -5.35
CA SER A 246 -12.82 0.72 -4.99
C SER A 246 -12.80 1.03 -3.49
N ALA A 247 -13.98 1.07 -2.86
CA ALA A 247 -14.12 1.33 -1.44
C ALA A 247 -13.58 0.19 -0.55
N ALA A 248 -13.68 -1.07 -0.98
CA ALA A 248 -13.13 -2.20 -0.23
C ALA A 248 -11.59 -2.16 -0.18
N LEU A 249 -10.94 -1.63 -1.23
CA LEU A 249 -9.48 -1.57 -1.34
C LEU A 249 -8.85 -0.41 -0.56
N PHE A 250 -9.54 0.74 -0.42
CA PHE A 250 -8.98 1.94 0.23
C PHE A 250 -9.91 2.63 1.23
N GLY A 251 -11.22 2.51 1.07
CA GLY A 251 -12.21 3.10 1.99
C GLY A 251 -12.27 2.40 3.34
N GLU A 252 -12.41 1.08 3.36
CA GLU A 252 -12.38 0.32 4.62
C GLU A 252 -11.02 0.43 5.34
N PRO A 253 -9.87 0.29 4.65
CA PRO A 253 -8.58 0.38 5.32
C PRO A 253 -8.26 1.79 5.86
N ALA A 254 -8.78 2.84 5.22
CA ALA A 254 -8.68 4.22 5.72
C ALA A 254 -9.22 4.36 7.16
N GLY A 255 -10.38 3.76 7.45
CA GLY A 255 -10.95 3.75 8.80
C GLY A 255 -10.04 3.06 9.83
N GLY A 256 -9.43 1.94 9.45
CA GLY A 256 -8.45 1.21 10.27
C GLY A 256 -7.17 2.02 10.56
N LEU A 257 -6.80 2.92 9.64
CA LEU A 257 -5.67 3.85 9.77
C LEU A 257 -6.04 5.16 10.51
N GLY A 258 -7.30 5.34 10.89
CA GLY A 258 -7.76 6.57 11.53
C GLY A 258 -7.74 7.79 10.59
N VAL A 259 -7.85 7.56 9.28
CA VAL A 259 -7.98 8.63 8.27
C VAL A 259 -9.40 8.61 7.69
N SER A 260 -9.92 9.78 7.34
CA SER A 260 -11.22 9.90 6.69
C SER A 260 -11.08 9.59 5.20
N TYR A 261 -12.09 8.94 4.63
CA TYR A 261 -12.14 8.56 3.23
C TYR A 261 -13.21 9.34 2.48
N LEU A 262 -12.87 9.84 1.30
CA LEU A 262 -13.81 10.40 0.33
C LEU A 262 -13.58 9.72 -1.03
N GLU A 263 -14.68 9.47 -1.73
CA GLU A 263 -14.68 8.89 -3.06
C GLU A 263 -15.19 9.92 -4.08
N TYR A 264 -14.53 9.99 -5.24
CA TYR A 264 -15.02 10.72 -6.39
C TYR A 264 -15.01 9.79 -7.61
N LYS A 265 -16.20 9.36 -8.05
CA LYS A 265 -16.37 8.56 -9.27
C LYS A 265 -16.42 9.48 -10.48
N ILE A 266 -15.53 9.23 -11.44
CA ILE A 266 -15.47 10.04 -12.65
C ILE A 266 -16.63 9.67 -13.59
N GLY A 267 -17.10 10.64 -14.37
CA GLY A 267 -17.97 10.41 -15.52
C GLY A 267 -17.20 9.88 -16.72
N LYS A 268 -17.92 9.45 -17.76
CA LYS A 268 -17.28 8.98 -19.01
C LYS A 268 -16.52 10.09 -19.72
N GLU A 269 -17.01 11.33 -19.62
CA GLU A 269 -16.41 12.55 -20.18
C GLU A 269 -15.09 12.93 -19.50
N GLU A 270 -14.87 12.46 -18.28
CA GLU A 270 -13.63 12.68 -17.51
C GLU A 270 -12.60 11.56 -17.75
N SER A 271 -12.95 10.51 -18.51
CA SER A 271 -12.06 9.41 -18.85
C SER A 271 -11.56 9.53 -20.29
N SER A 272 -10.26 9.33 -20.49
CA SER A 272 -9.68 9.25 -21.85
C SER A 272 -10.16 8.04 -22.67
N LEU A 273 -11.02 7.18 -22.11
CA LEU A 273 -11.69 6.13 -22.86
C LEU A 273 -12.73 6.70 -23.84
N ILE A 274 -13.25 7.91 -23.58
CA ILE A 274 -14.27 8.54 -24.44
C ILE A 274 -13.76 8.80 -25.86
N ASP A 275 -12.44 8.98 -26.00
CA ASP A 275 -11.77 9.15 -27.29
C ASP A 275 -11.55 7.81 -28.03
N LYS A 276 -11.77 6.67 -27.34
CA LYS A 276 -11.44 5.32 -27.83
C LYS A 276 -12.67 4.45 -28.07
N PHE A 277 -13.76 4.72 -27.36
CA PHE A 277 -14.98 3.93 -27.41
C PHE A 277 -16.20 4.84 -27.59
N PRO A 278 -17.24 4.40 -28.33
CA PRO A 278 -18.52 5.09 -28.37
C PRO A 278 -19.09 5.35 -26.97
N ALA A 279 -19.81 6.45 -26.81
CA ALA A 279 -20.33 6.87 -25.50
C ALA A 279 -21.41 5.93 -24.92
N ASP A 280 -21.96 5.02 -25.73
CA ASP A 280 -22.93 3.98 -25.39
C ASP A 280 -22.31 2.56 -25.37
N ASP A 281 -20.97 2.45 -25.49
CA ASP A 281 -20.26 1.17 -25.45
C ASP A 281 -20.37 0.51 -24.05
N ASP A 282 -20.40 -0.82 -24.02
CA ASP A 282 -20.37 -1.62 -22.79
C ASP A 282 -19.15 -1.28 -21.90
N VAL A 283 -18.07 -0.71 -22.45
CA VAL A 283 -16.95 -0.17 -21.66
C VAL A 283 -17.40 0.85 -20.61
N PHE A 284 -18.42 1.65 -20.90
CA PHE A 284 -19.00 2.61 -19.95
C PHE A 284 -20.22 2.05 -19.24
N GLU A 285 -21.14 1.46 -20.00
CA GLU A 285 -22.47 1.10 -19.50
C GLU A 285 -22.46 -0.24 -18.73
N LYS A 286 -21.58 -1.18 -19.13
CA LYS A 286 -21.55 -2.53 -18.59
C LYS A 286 -20.14 -3.08 -18.35
N PRO A 287 -19.34 -2.50 -17.44
CA PRO A 287 -17.96 -2.95 -17.18
C PRO A 287 -17.82 -4.44 -16.81
N TRP A 288 -18.84 -5.04 -16.17
CA TRP A 288 -18.86 -6.48 -15.86
C TRP A 288 -18.90 -7.37 -17.10
N VAL A 289 -19.39 -6.88 -18.24
CA VAL A 289 -19.34 -7.62 -19.52
C VAL A 289 -17.90 -7.64 -20.04
N VAL A 290 -17.18 -6.53 -19.91
CA VAL A 290 -15.75 -6.45 -20.26
C VAL A 290 -14.91 -7.35 -19.35
N GLU A 291 -15.24 -7.42 -18.06
CA GLU A 291 -14.60 -8.35 -17.11
C GLU A 291 -14.72 -9.82 -17.56
N LYS A 292 -15.90 -10.23 -18.05
CA LYS A 292 -16.13 -11.57 -18.59
C LYS A 292 -15.32 -11.89 -19.85
N ARG A 293 -14.81 -10.87 -20.57
CA ARG A 293 -13.88 -11.05 -21.71
C ARG A 293 -12.47 -11.43 -21.25
N GLY A 294 -12.21 -11.43 -19.95
CA GLY A 294 -11.00 -11.93 -19.31
C GLY A 294 -10.14 -10.84 -18.69
N VAL A 295 -9.42 -11.21 -17.63
CA VAL A 295 -8.62 -10.29 -16.78
C VAL A 295 -7.62 -9.45 -17.57
N LYS A 296 -7.01 -10.01 -18.62
CA LYS A 296 -6.05 -9.28 -19.47
C LYS A 296 -6.71 -8.11 -20.21
N VAL A 297 -7.91 -8.32 -20.75
CA VAL A 297 -8.68 -7.31 -21.49
C VAL A 297 -9.22 -6.25 -20.52
N PHE A 298 -9.78 -6.69 -19.40
CA PHE A 298 -10.24 -5.79 -18.35
C PHE A 298 -9.12 -4.86 -17.86
N ARG A 299 -7.94 -5.43 -17.60
CA ARG A 299 -6.76 -4.66 -17.20
C ARG A 299 -6.31 -3.68 -18.27
N SER A 300 -6.18 -4.12 -19.52
CA SER A 300 -5.67 -3.26 -20.59
C SER A 300 -6.56 -2.04 -20.83
N ILE A 301 -7.88 -2.18 -20.65
CA ILE A 301 -8.84 -1.08 -20.80
C ILE A 301 -8.84 -0.20 -19.55
N TYR A 302 -9.16 -0.76 -18.37
CA TYR A 302 -9.48 0.05 -17.20
C TYR A 302 -8.28 0.39 -16.30
N PHE A 303 -7.22 -0.40 -16.28
CA PHE A 303 -6.05 -0.12 -15.44
C PHE A 303 -4.95 0.61 -16.21
N ASP A 304 -4.74 0.22 -17.46
CA ASP A 304 -3.61 0.68 -18.27
C ASP A 304 -4.05 1.67 -19.36
N GLY A 305 -5.29 1.57 -19.85
CA GLY A 305 -5.78 2.27 -21.02
C GLY A 305 -6.50 3.59 -20.78
N GLN A 306 -6.68 4.01 -19.53
CA GLN A 306 -7.42 5.24 -19.19
C GLN A 306 -6.61 6.21 -18.33
N ASN A 307 -6.74 7.50 -18.65
CA ASN A 307 -6.29 8.65 -17.89
C ASN A 307 -7.49 9.52 -17.52
N VAL A 308 -7.30 10.44 -16.57
CA VAL A 308 -8.38 11.22 -15.96
C VAL A 308 -8.20 12.71 -16.21
N THR A 309 -9.23 13.33 -16.78
CA THR A 309 -9.39 14.78 -16.87
C THR A 309 -10.53 15.18 -15.94
N LEU A 310 -10.22 15.70 -14.75
CA LEU A 310 -11.27 16.01 -13.77
C LEU A 310 -12.10 17.22 -14.21
N ASP A 311 -13.42 17.08 -14.13
CA ASP A 311 -14.34 18.21 -14.15
C ASP A 311 -14.23 18.95 -12.81
N LEU A 312 -13.64 20.14 -12.85
CA LEU A 312 -13.37 20.94 -11.66
C LEU A 312 -14.64 21.39 -10.94
N ALA A 313 -15.74 21.64 -11.67
CA ALA A 313 -17.00 22.06 -11.08
C ALA A 313 -17.63 20.91 -10.28
N ARG A 314 -17.58 19.69 -10.84
CA ARG A 314 -18.06 18.48 -10.17
C ARG A 314 -17.13 18.00 -9.05
N PHE A 315 -15.82 18.21 -9.17
CA PHE A 315 -14.84 17.79 -8.18
C PHE A 315 -14.73 18.73 -6.97
N ARG A 316 -15.02 20.02 -7.14
CA ARG A 316 -14.95 21.04 -6.09
C ARG A 316 -15.72 20.68 -4.81
N PRO A 317 -16.96 20.15 -4.86
CA PRO A 317 -17.69 19.70 -3.66
C PRO A 317 -16.92 18.66 -2.83
N THR A 318 -16.22 17.72 -3.46
CA THR A 318 -15.41 16.70 -2.75
C THR A 318 -14.24 17.35 -1.99
N LEU A 319 -13.58 18.33 -2.60
CA LEU A 319 -12.52 19.10 -1.94
C LEU A 319 -13.07 19.93 -0.77
N LEU A 320 -14.22 20.59 -0.95
CA LEU A 320 -14.88 21.31 0.15
C LEU A 320 -15.26 20.36 1.30
N LYS A 321 -15.71 19.14 0.98
CA LYS A 321 -16.00 18.13 2.00
C LYS A 321 -14.76 17.71 2.79
N ALA A 322 -13.59 17.64 2.15
CA ALA A 322 -12.34 17.40 2.85
C ALA A 322 -12.00 18.53 3.83
N LEU A 323 -12.24 19.80 3.47
CA LEU A 323 -12.08 20.92 4.40
C LEU A 323 -13.04 20.82 5.60
N GLU A 324 -14.28 20.39 5.38
CA GLU A 324 -15.25 20.17 6.47
C GLU A 324 -14.77 19.11 7.45
N LEU A 325 -14.22 17.99 6.96
CA LEU A 325 -13.69 16.93 7.80
C LEU A 325 -12.51 17.41 8.65
N LEU A 326 -11.64 18.27 8.11
CA LEU A 326 -10.54 18.88 8.86
C LEU A 326 -11.00 19.87 9.94
N ARG A 327 -12.27 20.29 9.97
CA ARG A 327 -12.81 21.18 11.03
C ARG A 327 -13.26 20.41 12.28
N GLN A 328 -13.48 19.10 12.17
CA GLN A 328 -14.01 18.24 13.24
C GLN A 328 -12.93 17.91 14.28
#